data_AF-R1EP41-F1
#
_entry.id   AF-R1EP41-F1
#
_cell.length_a   1.000
_cell.length_b   1.000
_cell.length_c   1.000
_cell.angle_alpha   90.00
_cell.angle_beta   90.00
_cell.angle_gamma   90.00
#
_symmetry.space_group_name_H-M   'P 1'
#
loop_
_entity.id
_entity.type
_entity.pdbx_description
1 polymer ?
#
loop_
_entity_poly.entity_id
_entity_poly.type
_entity_poly.pdbx_seq_one_letter_code
_entity_poly.pdbx_strand_id
1 'polypeptide(L)'
;MSFMLMQTPDPLTLKEALPKFSRTTHIFLPINDCRDPNLAEGGSHWSLLLVSVVDGVAFHYDSLAESNDWQARNVTQKMATLLGRSLRFISMDDCPQQENGMDCGVFVCLLMRYLLLHRLLRADSKEKVSMSMAGKNVEASAGRKEMLKIIEGFRKEGRRRSRSKSPFSDHSKSPPRIGDD
;
A
#
# COMPACT_ATOMS: atom_id res chain seq x y z
N MET A 1 -7.31 -0.40 5.17
CA MET A 1 -7.69 1.02 5.40
C MET A 1 -8.35 1.62 4.16
N SER A 2 -7.67 1.74 3.02
CA SER A 2 -8.23 2.38 1.81
C SER A 2 -9.53 1.72 1.30
N PHE A 3 -9.61 0.40 1.33
CA PHE A 3 -10.83 -0.32 0.93
C PHE A 3 -12.03 0.01 1.85
N MET A 4 -11.84 0.00 3.18
CA MET A 4 -12.89 0.41 4.12
C MET A 4 -13.28 1.87 3.90
N LEU A 5 -12.30 2.76 3.68
CA LEU A 5 -12.57 4.15 3.35
C LEU A 5 -13.43 4.25 2.09
N MET A 6 -13.13 3.52 1.03
CA MET A 6 -13.95 3.52 -0.20
C MET A 6 -15.41 3.14 0.08
N GLN A 7 -15.63 2.09 0.87
CA GLN A 7 -16.94 1.50 1.08
C GLN A 7 -17.80 2.24 2.13
N THR A 8 -17.19 2.95 3.08
CA THR A 8 -17.94 3.62 4.15
C THR A 8 -18.47 4.99 3.71
N PRO A 9 -19.79 5.27 3.76
CA PRO A 9 -20.35 6.57 3.38
C PRO A 9 -19.80 7.73 4.22
N ASP A 10 -19.80 7.60 5.55
CA ASP A 10 -19.21 8.58 6.47
C ASP A 10 -17.89 8.06 7.06
N PRO A 11 -16.72 8.58 6.64
CA PRO A 11 -15.44 8.11 7.11
C PRO A 11 -15.20 8.37 8.61
N LEU A 12 -15.93 9.30 9.24
CA LEU A 12 -15.79 9.56 10.68
C LEU A 12 -16.24 8.36 11.54
N THR A 13 -17.13 7.52 11.02
CA THR A 13 -17.53 6.27 11.68
C THR A 13 -16.38 5.28 11.82
N LEU A 14 -15.34 5.39 10.99
CA LEU A 14 -14.15 4.54 11.06
C LEU A 14 -13.09 5.05 12.04
N LYS A 15 -13.28 6.23 12.65
CA LYS A 15 -12.23 6.91 13.42
C LYS A 15 -11.67 6.07 14.56
N GLU A 16 -12.49 5.24 15.20
CA GLU A 16 -12.06 4.34 16.28
C GLU A 16 -11.27 3.13 15.77
N ALA A 17 -11.52 2.68 14.54
CA ALA A 17 -10.82 1.57 13.89
C ALA A 17 -9.51 2.00 13.19
N LEU A 18 -9.28 3.31 13.06
CA LEU A 18 -8.12 3.88 12.38
C LEU A 18 -7.04 4.34 13.37
N PRO A 19 -5.77 4.34 12.96
CA PRO A 19 -4.71 4.90 13.79
C PRO A 19 -4.90 6.42 13.99
N LYS A 20 -4.41 6.95 15.11
CA LYS A 20 -4.39 8.39 15.36
C LYS A 20 -3.35 9.07 14.47
N PHE A 21 -3.78 10.04 13.65
CA PHE A 21 -2.91 10.75 12.70
C PHE A 21 -2.16 11.96 13.29
N SER A 22 -2.22 12.20 14.61
CA SER A 22 -1.72 13.44 15.25
C SER A 22 -0.23 13.71 15.05
N ARG A 23 0.58 12.67 14.82
CA ARG A 23 2.03 12.77 14.55
C ARG A 23 2.41 12.29 13.14
N THR A 24 1.42 12.03 12.29
CA THR A 24 1.63 11.45 10.96
C THR A 24 1.95 12.55 9.95
N THR A 25 3.10 12.45 9.28
CA THR A 25 3.48 13.38 8.20
C THR A 25 3.03 12.89 6.83
N HIS A 26 3.09 11.58 6.60
CA HIS A 26 2.76 10.95 5.33
C HIS A 26 1.95 9.67 5.54
N ILE A 27 1.01 9.40 4.66
CA ILE A 27 0.18 8.21 4.67
C ILE A 27 0.23 7.57 3.28
N PHE A 28 0.69 6.32 3.21
CA PHE A 28 0.65 5.52 2.00
C PHE A 28 -0.60 4.63 2.01
N LEU A 29 -1.42 4.74 0.98
CA LEU A 29 -2.69 4.04 0.83
C LEU A 29 -2.68 3.29 -0.50
N PRO A 30 -2.58 1.95 -0.49
CA PRO A 30 -2.85 1.18 -1.71
C PRO A 30 -4.34 1.34 -2.06
N ILE A 31 -4.63 1.71 -3.30
CA ILE A 31 -5.98 1.91 -3.84
C ILE A 31 -6.31 0.71 -4.72
N ASN A 32 -7.55 0.25 -4.65
CA ASN A 32 -8.08 -0.84 -5.45
C ASN A 32 -9.47 -0.49 -5.95
N ASP A 33 -9.81 -0.98 -7.14
CA ASP A 33 -11.06 -0.70 -7.86
C ASP A 33 -12.25 -1.58 -7.43
N CYS A 34 -12.07 -2.46 -6.43
CA CYS A 34 -13.15 -3.29 -5.91
C CYS A 34 -14.34 -2.46 -5.40
N ARG A 35 -15.52 -2.79 -5.91
CA ARG A 35 -16.78 -2.12 -5.57
C ARG A 35 -17.65 -2.89 -4.59
N ASP A 36 -17.51 -4.22 -4.53
CA ASP A 36 -18.34 -5.08 -3.69
C ASP A 36 -17.52 -5.63 -2.50
N PRO A 37 -17.83 -5.23 -1.26
CA PRO A 37 -17.15 -5.73 -0.06
C PRO A 37 -17.39 -7.22 0.22
N ASN A 38 -18.41 -7.83 -0.38
CA ASN A 38 -18.73 -9.24 -0.16
C ASN A 38 -18.07 -10.15 -1.20
N LEU A 39 -17.47 -9.59 -2.26
CA LEU A 39 -16.76 -10.36 -3.26
C LEU A 39 -15.31 -10.58 -2.82
N ALA A 40 -15.00 -11.80 -2.42
CA ALA A 40 -13.62 -12.22 -2.16
C ALA A 40 -12.76 -11.98 -3.41
N GLU A 41 -11.54 -11.47 -3.19
CA GLU A 41 -10.59 -11.14 -4.26
C GLU A 41 -11.15 -10.16 -5.32
N GLY A 42 -12.16 -9.37 -4.96
CA GLY A 42 -12.70 -8.35 -5.84
C GLY A 42 -11.68 -7.25 -6.19
N GLY A 43 -11.92 -6.59 -7.32
CA GLY A 43 -11.02 -5.58 -7.89
C GLY A 43 -9.99 -6.20 -8.85
N SER A 44 -9.67 -5.47 -9.90
CA SER A 44 -8.78 -5.89 -10.98
C SER A 44 -7.44 -5.14 -10.98
N HIS A 45 -7.37 -3.97 -10.33
CA HIS A 45 -6.23 -3.09 -10.46
C HIS A 45 -5.83 -2.42 -9.14
N TRP A 46 -4.52 -2.23 -8.95
CA TRP A 46 -3.94 -1.58 -7.79
C TRP A 46 -3.18 -0.32 -8.18
N SER A 47 -3.34 0.74 -7.41
CA SER A 47 -2.56 1.98 -7.55
C SER A 47 -2.16 2.51 -6.17
N LEU A 48 -1.34 3.56 -6.10
CA LEU A 48 -0.84 4.10 -4.84
C LEU A 48 -1.30 5.55 -4.65
N LEU A 49 -1.90 5.84 -3.49
CA LEU A 49 -2.14 7.20 -3.03
C LEU A 49 -1.17 7.53 -1.88
N LEU A 50 -0.35 8.57 -2.04
CA LEU A 50 0.50 9.12 -0.99
C LEU A 50 -0.07 10.46 -0.54
N VAL A 51 -0.56 10.52 0.70
CA VAL A 51 -1.03 11.76 1.32
C VAL A 51 0.11 12.38 2.12
N SER A 52 0.60 13.55 1.69
CA SER A 52 1.38 14.45 2.55
C SER A 52 0.42 15.23 3.43
N VAL A 53 0.41 14.87 4.71
CA VAL A 53 -0.43 15.49 5.72
C VAL A 53 0.04 16.90 6.04
N VAL A 54 1.37 17.10 6.02
CA VAL A 54 2.02 18.39 6.31
C VAL A 54 1.82 19.40 5.19
N ASP A 55 1.81 18.96 3.94
CA ASP A 55 1.63 19.85 2.78
C ASP A 55 0.17 19.98 2.34
N GLY A 56 -0.73 19.13 2.85
CA GLY A 56 -2.13 19.09 2.44
C GLY A 56 -2.31 18.64 0.99
N VAL A 57 -1.52 17.66 0.54
CA VAL A 57 -1.51 17.17 -0.85
C VAL A 57 -1.63 15.65 -0.89
N ALA A 58 -2.39 15.12 -1.83
CA ALA A 58 -2.48 13.69 -2.12
C ALA A 58 -1.98 13.43 -3.54
N PHE A 59 -0.93 12.63 -3.66
CA PHE A 59 -0.29 12.24 -4.93
C PHE A 59 -0.74 10.83 -5.31
N HIS A 60 -1.34 10.68 -6.47
CA HIS A 60 -1.82 9.40 -6.98
C HIS A 60 -0.90 8.88 -8.08
N TYR A 61 -0.35 7.69 -7.87
CA TYR A 61 0.51 6.99 -8.81
C TYR A 61 -0.23 5.77 -9.33
N ASP A 62 -0.49 5.77 -10.64
CA ASP A 62 -1.20 4.70 -11.31
C ASP A 62 -0.35 4.16 -12.48
N SER A 63 0.01 2.87 -12.42
CA SER A 63 0.79 2.21 -13.45
C SER A 63 -0.04 1.76 -14.65
N LEU A 64 -1.37 2.00 -14.64
CA LEU A 64 -2.29 1.71 -15.74
C LEU A 64 -3.17 2.94 -16.04
N ALA A 65 -2.56 3.98 -16.61
CA ALA A 65 -3.24 5.12 -17.23
C ALA A 65 -4.49 5.65 -16.48
N GLU A 66 -4.31 6.11 -15.24
CA GLU A 66 -5.37 6.70 -14.40
C GLU A 66 -6.61 5.80 -14.14
N SER A 67 -6.50 4.48 -14.33
CA SER A 67 -7.61 3.54 -14.15
C SER A 67 -8.28 3.61 -12.76
N ASN A 68 -7.57 4.08 -11.73
CA ASN A 68 -8.07 4.24 -10.37
C ASN A 68 -8.29 5.71 -9.94
N ASP A 69 -8.33 6.70 -10.86
CA ASP A 69 -8.46 8.12 -10.51
C ASP A 69 -9.70 8.41 -9.66
N TRP A 70 -10.86 7.88 -10.03
CA TRP A 70 -12.10 8.10 -9.25
C TRP A 70 -11.97 7.57 -7.82
N GLN A 71 -11.43 6.37 -7.65
CA GLN A 71 -11.20 5.73 -6.35
C GLN A 71 -10.21 6.55 -5.53
N ALA A 72 -9.11 6.98 -6.14
CA ALA A 72 -8.08 7.77 -5.48
C ALA A 72 -8.60 9.15 -5.03
N ARG A 73 -9.42 9.82 -5.85
CA ARG A 73 -10.11 11.07 -5.48
C ARG A 73 -11.09 10.86 -4.34
N ASN A 74 -11.88 9.79 -4.39
CA ASN A 74 -12.84 9.47 -3.33
C ASN A 74 -12.13 9.23 -1.99
N VAL A 75 -11.08 8.41 -1.97
CA VAL A 75 -10.26 8.21 -0.76
C VAL A 75 -9.63 9.52 -0.30
N THR A 76 -9.16 10.36 -1.22
CA THR A 76 -8.58 11.68 -0.88
C THR A 76 -9.60 12.56 -0.16
N GLN A 77 -10.83 12.63 -0.63
CA GLN A 77 -11.90 13.39 0.04
C GLN A 77 -12.19 12.86 1.44
N LYS A 78 -12.24 11.54 1.61
CA LYS A 78 -12.47 10.92 2.92
C LYS A 78 -11.32 11.14 3.89
N MET A 79 -10.09 11.09 3.39
CA MET A 79 -8.91 11.45 4.17
C MET A 79 -8.91 12.93 4.57
N ALA A 80 -9.35 13.83 3.68
CA ALA A 80 -9.50 15.25 4.02
C ALA A 80 -10.45 15.45 5.22
N THR A 81 -11.61 14.77 5.20
CA THR A 81 -12.56 14.76 6.33
C THR A 81 -11.94 14.20 7.60
N LEU A 82 -11.28 13.04 7.53
CA LEU A 82 -10.65 12.39 8.70
C LEU A 82 -9.52 13.22 9.31
N LEU A 83 -8.76 13.92 8.48
CA LEU A 83 -7.65 14.76 8.91
C LEU A 83 -8.12 16.15 9.35
N GLY A 84 -9.38 16.52 9.08
CA GLY A 84 -9.93 17.85 9.32
C GLY A 84 -9.20 18.94 8.53
N ARG A 85 -8.74 18.62 7.32
CA ARG A 85 -7.92 19.50 6.46
C ARG A 85 -8.29 19.31 5.00
N SER A 86 -8.21 20.37 4.20
CA SER A 86 -8.32 20.24 2.74
C SER A 86 -7.09 19.50 2.19
N LEU A 87 -7.32 18.64 1.20
CA LEU A 87 -6.27 17.96 0.46
C LEU A 87 -6.39 18.30 -1.03
N ARG A 88 -5.30 18.80 -1.61
CA ARG A 88 -5.20 18.94 -3.07
C ARG A 88 -4.82 17.61 -3.69
N PHE A 89 -5.64 17.11 -4.61
CA PHE A 89 -5.34 15.89 -5.37
C PHE A 89 -4.43 16.21 -6.56
N ILE A 90 -3.43 15.36 -6.80
CA ILE A 90 -2.54 15.41 -7.95
C ILE A 90 -2.45 13.99 -8.53
N SER A 91 -2.88 13.83 -9.79
CA SER A 91 -2.53 12.65 -10.58
C SER A 91 -1.09 12.78 -11.06
N MET A 92 -0.29 11.73 -10.85
CA MET A 92 1.14 11.73 -11.18
C MET A 92 1.33 11.16 -12.60
N ASP A 93 1.24 12.03 -13.60
CA ASP A 93 1.37 11.68 -15.02
C ASP A 93 2.72 11.03 -15.37
N ASP A 94 3.74 11.27 -14.53
CA ASP A 94 5.09 10.71 -14.69
C ASP A 94 5.30 9.39 -13.91
N CYS A 95 4.21 8.77 -13.46
CA CYS A 95 4.25 7.43 -12.88
C CYS A 95 4.75 6.41 -13.92
N PRO A 96 5.75 5.57 -13.58
CA PRO A 96 6.15 4.45 -14.40
C PRO A 96 4.96 3.55 -14.75
N GLN A 97 4.78 3.28 -16.04
CA GLN A 97 3.68 2.46 -16.55
C GLN A 97 4.09 1.00 -16.65
N GLN A 98 3.16 0.09 -16.35
CA GLN A 98 3.38 -1.35 -16.51
C GLN A 98 3.10 -1.78 -17.95
N GLU A 99 3.82 -2.80 -18.43
CA GLU A 99 3.62 -3.36 -19.77
C GLU A 99 2.64 -4.54 -19.80
N ASN A 100 2.24 -5.06 -18.64
CA ASN A 100 1.36 -6.23 -18.51
C ASN A 100 0.22 -5.98 -17.52
N GLY A 101 -0.80 -6.83 -17.49
CA GLY A 101 -1.98 -6.66 -16.62
C GLY A 101 -1.84 -7.13 -15.17
N MET A 102 -0.67 -7.59 -14.72
CA MET A 102 -0.55 -8.31 -13.43
C MET A 102 0.44 -7.67 -12.44
N ASP A 103 1.26 -6.73 -12.89
CA ASP A 103 2.34 -6.14 -12.09
C ASP A 103 1.92 -4.92 -11.26
N CYS A 104 0.68 -4.43 -11.38
CA CYS A 104 0.21 -3.23 -10.67
C CYS A 104 0.49 -3.26 -9.15
N GLY A 105 0.22 -4.39 -8.49
CA GLY A 105 0.54 -4.56 -7.06
C GLY A 105 2.05 -4.50 -6.76
N VAL A 106 2.89 -5.01 -7.67
CA VAL A 106 4.36 -4.92 -7.55
C VAL A 106 4.81 -3.47 -7.70
N PHE A 107 4.24 -2.74 -8.67
CA PHE A 107 4.50 -1.31 -8.85
C PHE A 107 4.16 -0.53 -7.58
N VAL A 108 2.99 -0.74 -6.97
CA VAL A 108 2.60 -0.10 -5.71
C VAL A 108 3.67 -0.26 -4.63
N CYS A 109 4.17 -1.49 -4.42
CA CYS A 109 5.22 -1.74 -3.43
C CYS A 109 6.55 -1.08 -3.77
N LEU A 110 6.98 -1.14 -5.04
CA LEU A 110 8.25 -0.58 -5.48
C LEU A 110 8.25 0.95 -5.42
N LEU A 111 7.15 1.60 -5.83
CA LEU A 111 6.95 3.04 -5.73
C LEU A 111 6.93 3.48 -4.27
N MET A 112 6.19 2.79 -3.40
CA MET A 112 6.15 3.06 -1.96
C MET A 112 7.54 2.99 -1.33
N ARG A 113 8.30 1.93 -1.64
CA ARG A 113 9.68 1.77 -1.16
C ARG A 113 10.57 2.93 -1.64
N TYR A 114 10.48 3.29 -2.92
CA TYR A 114 11.32 4.35 -3.48
C TYR A 114 11.01 5.71 -2.86
N LEU A 115 9.73 6.08 -2.81
CA LEU A 115 9.27 7.34 -2.22
C LEU A 115 9.69 7.42 -0.75
N LEU A 116 9.53 6.36 0.03
CA LEU A 116 9.95 6.35 1.42
C LEU A 116 11.46 6.49 1.58
N LEU A 117 12.23 5.58 0.99
CA LEU A 117 13.68 5.47 1.26
C LEU A 117 14.52 6.53 0.56
N HIS A 118 14.09 7.01 -0.62
CA HIS A 118 14.90 7.91 -1.45
C HIS A 118 14.35 9.33 -1.54
N ARG A 119 13.09 9.56 -1.16
CA ARG A 119 12.51 10.91 -1.09
C ARG A 119 12.31 11.34 0.35
N LEU A 120 11.41 10.69 1.07
CA LEU A 120 10.93 11.17 2.37
C LEU A 120 11.99 11.06 3.47
N LEU A 121 12.72 9.95 3.55
CA LEU A 121 13.71 9.73 4.62
C LEU A 121 15.08 10.37 4.34
N ARG A 122 15.34 10.84 3.12
CA ARG A 122 16.61 11.53 2.79
C ARG A 122 16.48 13.05 2.85
N ALA A 123 15.27 13.56 2.87
CA ALA A 123 15.01 14.98 2.90
C ALA A 123 15.33 15.57 4.28
N ASP A 124 15.98 16.73 4.28
CA ASP A 124 15.99 17.59 5.44
C ASP A 124 14.59 18.20 5.62
N SER A 125 14.18 18.36 6.88
CA SER A 125 12.96 19.06 7.32
C SER A 125 12.67 20.40 6.61
N LYS A 126 13.69 21.06 6.04
CA LYS A 126 13.58 22.37 5.39
C LYS A 126 13.54 22.31 3.85
N GLU A 127 13.75 21.16 3.25
CA GLU A 127 13.87 21.04 1.79
C GLU A 127 12.56 20.58 1.14
N LYS A 128 12.26 21.17 -0.02
CA LYS A 128 11.16 20.69 -0.86
C LYS A 128 11.55 19.37 -1.51
N VAL A 129 10.75 18.34 -1.29
CA VAL A 129 10.96 17.01 -1.84
C VAL A 129 10.15 16.85 -3.11
N SER A 130 10.81 16.54 -4.22
CA SER A 130 10.10 16.17 -5.43
C SER A 130 9.48 14.78 -5.29
N MET A 131 8.17 14.70 -5.52
CA MET A 131 7.39 13.47 -5.55
C MET A 131 7.36 12.82 -6.95
N SER A 132 7.99 13.47 -7.94
CA SER A 132 8.11 12.96 -9.30
C SER A 132 8.82 11.61 -9.38
N MET A 133 8.28 10.75 -10.25
CA MET A 133 8.85 9.46 -10.63
C MET A 133 9.38 9.42 -12.07
N ALA A 134 9.43 10.58 -12.75
CA ALA A 134 10.01 10.73 -14.07
C ALA A 134 11.41 10.10 -14.17
N GLY A 135 11.63 9.34 -15.23
CA GLY A 135 12.91 8.67 -15.52
C GLY A 135 13.27 7.54 -14.54
N LYS A 136 12.34 7.09 -13.69
CA LYS A 136 12.54 5.91 -12.84
C LYS A 136 12.10 4.66 -13.57
N ASN A 137 13.03 3.74 -13.78
CA ASN A 137 12.73 2.42 -14.27
C ASN A 137 12.28 1.51 -13.12
N VAL A 138 11.13 0.83 -13.28
CA VAL A 138 10.55 -0.08 -12.30
C VAL A 138 10.62 -1.50 -12.86
N GLU A 139 11.59 -2.27 -12.39
CA GLU A 139 11.82 -3.66 -12.80
C GLU A 139 10.93 -4.62 -12.01
N ALA A 140 9.69 -4.82 -12.46
CA ALA A 140 8.72 -5.64 -11.74
C ALA A 140 9.16 -7.11 -11.55
N SER A 141 9.84 -7.71 -12.53
CA SER A 141 10.38 -9.07 -12.41
C SER A 141 11.40 -9.20 -11.28
N ALA A 142 12.30 -8.22 -11.15
CA ALA A 142 13.24 -8.16 -10.03
C ALA A 142 12.51 -7.95 -8.70
N GLY A 143 11.51 -7.06 -8.68
CA GLY A 143 10.63 -6.83 -7.54
C GLY A 143 9.94 -8.11 -7.05
N ARG A 144 9.34 -8.90 -7.96
CA ARG A 144 8.71 -10.19 -7.63
C ARG A 144 9.71 -11.17 -7.01
N LYS A 145 10.90 -11.31 -7.60
CA LYS A 145 11.96 -12.19 -7.07
C LYS A 145 12.39 -11.76 -5.67
N GLU A 146 12.53 -10.46 -5.45
CA GLU A 146 12.89 -9.90 -4.14
C GLU A 146 11.81 -10.18 -3.09
N MET A 147 10.54 -9.92 -3.42
CA MET A 147 9.40 -10.18 -2.52
C MET A 147 9.33 -11.66 -2.13
N LEU A 148 9.45 -12.57 -3.10
CA LEU A 148 9.48 -14.02 -2.84
C LEU A 148 10.63 -14.41 -1.91
N LYS A 149 11.81 -13.83 -2.11
CA LYS A 149 12.97 -14.07 -1.24
C LYS A 149 12.72 -13.59 0.19
N ILE A 150 12.08 -12.43 0.37
CA ILE A 150 11.71 -11.88 1.69
C ILE A 150 10.70 -12.81 2.38
N ILE A 151 9.61 -13.18 1.69
CA ILE A 151 8.57 -14.08 2.21
C ILE A 151 9.21 -15.42 2.65
N GLU A 152 10.07 -15.99 1.82
CA GLU A 152 10.72 -17.25 2.12
C GLU A 152 11.71 -17.15 3.28
N GLY A 153 12.37 -15.99 3.43
CA GLY A 153 13.18 -15.65 4.60
C GLY A 153 12.37 -15.71 5.90
N PHE A 154 11.24 -15.01 5.94
CA PHE A 154 10.34 -15.02 7.10
C PHE A 154 9.77 -16.42 7.37
N ARG A 155 9.41 -17.19 6.34
CA ARG A 155 8.93 -18.56 6.50
C ARG A 155 9.98 -19.47 7.14
N LYS A 156 11.24 -19.36 6.72
CA LYS A 156 12.37 -20.11 7.31
C LYS A 156 12.62 -19.70 8.76
N GLU A 157 12.58 -18.41 9.06
CA GLU A 157 12.72 -17.90 10.43
C GLU A 157 11.61 -18.41 11.36
N GLY A 158 10.35 -18.33 10.92
CA GLY A 158 9.20 -18.85 11.68
C GLY A 158 9.34 -20.33 12.00
N ARG A 159 9.80 -21.14 11.04
CA ARG A 159 10.08 -22.58 11.25
C ARG A 159 11.22 -22.83 12.23
N ARG A 160 12.26 -21.98 12.26
CA ARG A 160 13.35 -22.11 13.24
C ARG A 160 12.85 -21.80 14.66
N ARG A 161 12.09 -20.71 14.81
CA ARG A 161 11.52 -20.28 16.11
C ARG A 161 10.50 -21.28 16.68
N SER A 162 9.72 -21.96 15.84
CA SER A 162 8.78 -22.99 16.31
C SER A 162 9.49 -24.28 16.75
N ARG A 163 10.56 -24.69 16.06
CA ARG A 163 11.37 -25.86 16.45
C ARG A 163 12.18 -25.64 17.73
N SER A 164 12.66 -24.42 17.99
CA SER A 164 13.42 -24.10 19.20
C SER A 164 12.56 -23.96 20.47
N LYS A 165 11.22 -23.92 20.34
CA LYS A 165 10.27 -23.80 21.48
C LYS A 165 9.60 -25.12 21.88
N SER A 166 9.86 -26.22 21.18
CA SER A 166 9.29 -27.54 21.54
C SER A 166 10.31 -28.37 22.31
N PRO A 167 10.05 -28.77 23.58
CA PRO A 167 10.87 -29.75 24.28
C PRO A 167 10.67 -31.18 23.75
N PHE A 168 9.66 -31.40 22.91
CA PHE A 168 9.32 -32.71 22.39
C PHE A 168 9.56 -32.76 20.88
N SER A 169 10.63 -33.46 20.52
CA SER A 169 10.74 -34.08 19.21
C SER A 169 9.72 -35.21 19.14
N ASP A 170 8.69 -35.10 18.31
CA ASP A 170 8.27 -36.28 17.58
C ASP A 170 7.52 -36.00 16.27
N HIS A 171 7.68 -36.95 15.37
CA HIS A 171 7.40 -36.96 13.95
C HIS A 171 5.91 -36.75 13.59
N SER A 172 5.58 -35.63 12.95
CA SER A 172 4.42 -35.60 12.04
C SER A 172 4.79 -34.88 10.73
N LYS A 173 4.58 -35.57 9.60
CA LYS A 173 4.84 -35.09 8.23
C LYS A 173 3.63 -34.38 7.60
N SER A 174 2.66 -33.98 8.40
CA SER A 174 1.41 -33.41 7.91
C SER A 174 1.34 -31.92 8.25
N PRO A 175 1.11 -31.02 7.27
CA PRO A 175 0.85 -29.61 7.55
C PRO A 175 -0.40 -29.47 8.44
N PRO A 176 -0.46 -28.45 9.33
CA PRO A 176 -1.67 -28.18 10.10
C PRO A 176 -2.81 -27.84 9.12
N ARG A 177 -3.93 -28.57 9.21
CA ARG A 177 -5.19 -28.17 8.57
C ARG A 177 -5.85 -27.11 9.44
N ILE A 178 -6.19 -25.98 8.83
CA ILE A 178 -7.09 -25.00 9.43
C ILE A 178 -8.48 -25.67 9.45
N GLY A 179 -9.12 -25.69 10.61
CA GLY A 179 -10.43 -26.29 10.80
C GLY A 179 -11.49 -25.55 10.00
N ASP A 180 -12.39 -26.32 9.40
CA ASP A 180 -13.69 -25.86 8.95
C ASP A 180 -14.61 -25.89 10.17
N ASP A 181 -14.97 -24.71 10.68
CA ASP A 181 -16.23 -24.51 11.42
C ASP A 181 -17.23 -23.85 10.46
#